data_AF-A0A2A4MU99-F1
#
_entry.id   AF-A0A2A4MU99-F1
#
_cell.length_a   1.000
_cell.length_b   1.000
_cell.length_c   1.000
_cell.angle_alpha   90.00
_cell.angle_beta   90.00
_cell.angle_gamma   90.00
#
_symmetry.space_group_name_H-M   'P 1'
#
loop_
_entity.id
_entity.type
_entity.pdbx_description
1 polymer ?
#
loop_
_entity_poly.entity_id
_entity_poly.type
_entity_poly.pdbx_seq_one_letter_code
_entity_poly.pdbx_strand_id
1 'polypeptide(L)'
;MAAQYSNRHFFRKTPNHYLAQFFAAKAIQLGLDFNSLKENDAEALQTALNKLPAKQITDIEAEFQGVNALACEGGIMALVDEAGFHGDDAFVEEIAAIEGFHAKAM
;
A
#
# COMPACT_ATOMS: atom_id res chain seq x y z
N MET A 1 -1.51 17.32 -9.00
CA MET A 1 -2.30 17.47 -7.76
C MET A 1 -2.20 16.16 -7.01
N ALA A 2 -1.72 16.16 -5.76
CA ALA A 2 -1.79 14.97 -4.93
C ALA A 2 -3.26 14.57 -4.79
N ALA A 3 -3.62 13.35 -5.18
CA ALA A 3 -4.98 12.86 -5.00
C ALA A 3 -5.30 12.87 -3.50
N GLN A 4 -6.46 13.42 -3.11
CA GLN A 4 -6.89 13.35 -1.73
C GLN A 4 -6.94 11.88 -1.28
N TYR A 5 -6.32 11.61 -0.14
CA TYR A 5 -6.27 10.28 0.43
C TYR A 5 -7.63 9.86 1.00
N SER A 6 -7.97 8.59 0.81
CA SER A 6 -9.05 7.90 1.50
C SER A 6 -8.73 6.42 1.57
N ASN A 7 -8.87 5.81 2.75
CA ASN A 7 -8.68 4.37 2.96
C ASN A 7 -9.43 3.53 1.91
N ARG A 8 -10.71 3.83 1.67
CA ARG A 8 -11.52 3.09 0.69
C ARG A 8 -10.95 3.18 -0.72
N HIS A 9 -10.46 4.35 -1.13
CA HIS A 9 -9.87 4.51 -2.46
C HIS A 9 -8.51 3.82 -2.57
N PHE A 10 -7.73 3.90 -1.49
CA PHE A 10 -6.46 3.20 -1.36
C PHE A 10 -6.64 1.68 -1.49
N PHE A 11 -7.59 1.10 -0.76
CA PHE A 11 -7.93 -0.32 -0.83
C PHE A 11 -8.45 -0.78 -2.19
N ARG A 12 -9.06 0.11 -2.99
CA ARG A 12 -9.51 -0.24 -4.35
C ARG A 12 -8.37 -0.36 -5.36
N LYS A 13 -7.20 0.17 -5.02
CA LYS A 13 -6.02 0.25 -5.91
C LYS A 13 -4.87 -0.61 -5.45
N THR A 14 -4.91 -1.12 -4.22
CA THR A 14 -3.80 -1.79 -3.58
C THR A 14 -4.09 -3.28 -3.51
N PRO A 15 -3.28 -4.13 -4.17
CA PRO A 15 -3.52 -5.55 -4.17
C PRO A 15 -3.57 -6.16 -2.77
N ASN A 16 -4.46 -7.14 -2.56
CA ASN A 16 -4.71 -7.72 -1.24
C ASN A 16 -3.45 -8.37 -0.64
N HIS A 17 -2.57 -8.93 -1.48
CA HIS A 17 -1.34 -9.57 -1.02
C HIS A 17 -0.32 -8.58 -0.44
N TYR A 18 -0.24 -7.34 -0.95
CA TYR A 18 0.60 -6.29 -0.37
C TYR A 18 0.02 -5.77 0.94
N LEU A 19 -1.31 -5.61 1.02
CA LEU A 19 -1.97 -5.28 2.27
C LEU A 19 -1.72 -6.36 3.33
N ALA A 20 -1.83 -7.65 2.96
CA ALA A 20 -1.55 -8.76 3.86
C ALA A 20 -0.10 -8.71 4.39
N GLN A 21 0.88 -8.45 3.52
CA GLN A 21 2.28 -8.28 3.91
C GLN A 21 2.47 -7.11 4.87
N PHE A 22 1.86 -5.96 4.59
CA PHE A 22 1.91 -4.78 5.47
C PHE A 22 1.39 -5.10 6.88
N PHE A 23 0.19 -5.68 6.99
CA PHE A 23 -0.40 -5.99 8.30
C PHE A 23 0.38 -7.08 9.04
N ALA A 24 0.92 -8.07 8.32
CA ALA A 24 1.79 -9.09 8.90
C ALA A 24 3.09 -8.50 9.45
N ALA A 25 3.77 -7.63 8.68
CA ALA A 25 5.01 -6.97 9.09
C ALA A 25 4.83 -6.08 10.33
N LYS A 26 3.64 -5.50 10.50
CA LYS A 26 3.28 -4.66 11.66
C LYS A 26 2.69 -5.45 12.83
N ALA A 27 2.53 -6.77 12.69
CA ALA A 27 1.84 -7.64 13.65
C ALA A 27 0.41 -7.17 14.00
N ILE A 28 -0.29 -6.57 13.03
CA ILE A 28 -1.66 -6.05 13.19
C ILE A 28 -2.67 -7.11 12.76
N GLN A 29 -3.60 -7.44 13.65
CA GLN A 29 -4.65 -8.44 13.40
C GLN A 29 -5.95 -7.76 12.97
N LEU A 30 -6.23 -7.75 11.67
CA LEU A 30 -7.49 -7.22 11.13
C LEU A 30 -8.68 -8.18 11.29
N GLY A 31 -8.43 -9.45 11.62
CA GLY A 31 -9.49 -10.47 11.65
C GLY A 31 -10.09 -10.75 10.27
N LEU A 32 -9.32 -10.52 9.21
CA LEU A 32 -9.65 -10.86 7.83
C LEU A 32 -8.67 -11.94 7.33
N ASP A 33 -9.18 -12.87 6.55
CA ASP A 33 -8.35 -13.76 5.76
C ASP A 33 -8.20 -13.20 4.34
N PHE A 34 -7.04 -12.63 4.05
CA PHE A 34 -6.73 -12.05 2.74
C PHE A 34 -6.73 -13.06 1.59
N ASN A 35 -6.60 -14.37 1.87
CA ASN A 35 -6.61 -15.41 0.83
C ASN A 35 -8.02 -15.72 0.32
N SER A 36 -9.04 -15.55 1.17
CA SER A 36 -10.44 -15.75 0.82
C SER A 36 -11.18 -14.45 0.52
N LEU A 37 -10.55 -13.30 0.81
CA LEU A 37 -11.09 -11.98 0.52
C LEU A 37 -11.08 -11.70 -0.99
N LYS A 38 -12.20 -11.19 -1.51
CA LYS A 38 -12.28 -10.69 -2.87
C LYS A 38 -11.24 -9.58 -3.09
N GLU A 39 -10.53 -9.63 -4.21
CA GLU A 39 -9.54 -8.61 -4.56
C GLU A 39 -10.15 -7.20 -4.52
N ASN A 40 -9.47 -6.28 -3.82
CA ASN A 40 -9.87 -4.87 -3.70
C ASN A 40 -11.26 -4.67 -3.05
N ASP A 41 -11.72 -5.57 -2.17
CA ASP A 41 -12.95 -5.38 -1.37
C ASP A 41 -12.74 -4.33 -0.27
N ALA A 42 -12.79 -3.06 -0.69
CA ALA A 42 -12.56 -1.91 0.16
C ALA A 42 -13.57 -1.78 1.30
N GLU A 43 -14.80 -2.28 1.16
CA GLU A 43 -15.78 -2.19 2.25
C GLU A 43 -15.47 -3.22 3.34
N ALA A 44 -15.09 -4.44 2.98
CA ALA A 44 -14.64 -5.43 3.95
C ALA A 44 -13.38 -4.96 4.68
N LEU A 45 -12.39 -4.42 3.96
CA LEU A 45 -11.16 -3.86 4.52
C LEU A 45 -11.44 -2.68 5.46
N GLN A 46 -12.27 -1.73 5.03
CA GLN A 46 -12.65 -0.58 5.87
C GLN A 46 -13.40 -1.04 7.14
N THR A 47 -14.28 -2.02 7.02
CA THR A 47 -15.04 -2.57 8.15
C THR A 47 -14.12 -3.24 9.16
N ALA A 48 -13.08 -3.94 8.70
CA ALA A 48 -12.07 -4.53 9.58
C ALA A 48 -11.19 -3.46 10.24
N LEU A 49 -10.74 -2.46 9.48
CA LEU A 49 -9.92 -1.37 9.99
C LEU A 49 -10.64 -0.61 11.12
N ASN A 50 -11.94 -0.35 10.97
CA ASN A 50 -12.76 0.36 11.97
C ASN A 50 -12.89 -0.37 13.31
N LYS A 51 -12.51 -1.65 13.40
CA LYS A 51 -12.52 -2.43 14.65
C LYS A 51 -11.22 -2.25 15.45
N LEU A 52 -10.19 -1.66 14.86
CA LEU A 52 -8.92 -1.42 15.53
C LEU A 52 -9.03 -0.22 16.51
N PRO A 53 -8.13 -0.15 17.51
CA PRO A 53 -8.00 1.05 18.35
C PRO A 53 -7.70 2.28 17.50
N ALA A 54 -8.31 3.43 17.83
CA ALA A 54 -8.17 4.67 17.08
C ALA A 54 -6.70 5.06 16.81
N LYS A 55 -5.81 4.86 17.79
CA LYS A 55 -4.37 5.09 17.62
C LYS A 55 -3.76 4.24 16.50
N GLN A 56 -4.08 2.94 16.47
CA GLN A 56 -3.59 2.06 15.40
C GLN A 56 -4.12 2.49 14.04
N ILE A 57 -5.39 2.90 13.96
CA ILE A 57 -5.98 3.41 12.71
C ILE A 57 -5.20 4.63 12.23
N THR A 58 -4.94 5.61 13.10
CA THR A 58 -4.16 6.81 12.74
C THR A 58 -2.74 6.49 12.29
N ASP A 59 -2.07 5.55 12.96
CA ASP A 59 -0.71 5.13 12.59
C ASP A 59 -0.71 4.45 11.20
N ILE A 60 -1.67 3.57 10.92
CA ILE A 60 -1.85 2.93 9.60
C ILE A 60 -2.15 3.98 8.52
N GLU A 61 -3.05 4.92 8.80
CA GLU A 61 -3.43 5.97 7.85
C GLU A 61 -2.26 6.88 7.48
N ALA A 62 -1.36 7.18 8.43
CA ALA A 62 -0.17 7.96 8.15
C ALA A 62 0.77 7.25 7.17
N GLU A 63 0.96 5.94 7.32
CA GLU A 63 1.79 5.14 6.41
C GLU A 63 1.14 5.02 5.02
N PHE A 64 -0.16 4.72 4.95
CA PHE A 64 -0.88 4.65 3.68
C PHE A 64 -0.95 5.99 2.95
N GLN A 65 -0.97 7.12 3.68
CA GLN A 65 -0.84 8.45 3.06
C GLN A 65 0.53 8.63 2.40
N GLY A 66 1.61 8.15 3.02
CA GLY A 66 2.95 8.15 2.44
C GLY A 66 3.01 7.33 1.14
N VAL A 67 2.50 6.10 1.18
CA VAL A 67 2.39 5.24 -0.01
C VAL A 67 1.56 5.90 -1.09
N ASN A 68 0.39 6.47 -0.74
CA ASN A 68 -0.49 7.12 -1.70
C ASN A 68 0.15 8.38 -2.33
N ALA A 69 1.03 9.07 -1.63
CA ALA A 69 1.78 10.20 -2.18
C ALA A 69 2.81 9.74 -3.23
N LEU A 70 3.46 8.59 -3.02
CA LEU A 70 4.41 7.98 -3.95
C LEU A 70 3.74 7.24 -5.11
N ALA A 71 2.49 6.82 -4.95
CA ALA A 71 1.72 6.06 -5.94
C ALA A 71 1.27 6.91 -7.15
N CYS A 72 2.23 7.50 -7.84
CA CYS A 72 2.08 8.22 -9.10
C CYS A 72 3.38 8.09 -9.93
N GLU A 73 3.33 8.46 -11.21
CA GLU A 73 4.49 8.38 -12.12
C GLU A 73 5.74 9.05 -11.55
N GLY A 74 5.64 10.28 -11.06
CA GLY A 74 6.77 11.00 -10.48
C GLY A 74 7.30 10.38 -9.19
N GLY A 75 6.43 9.78 -8.37
CA GLY A 75 6.83 9.10 -7.14
C GLY A 75 7.58 7.79 -7.42
N ILE A 76 7.09 6.99 -8.37
CA ILE A 76 7.79 5.77 -8.79
C ILE A 76 9.11 6.10 -9.49
N MET A 77 9.16 7.15 -10.32
CA MET A 77 10.41 7.58 -10.94
C MET A 77 11.43 8.03 -9.88
N ALA A 78 10.99 8.72 -8.82
CA ALA A 78 11.88 9.07 -7.71
C ALA A 78 12.44 7.82 -7.00
N LEU A 79 11.65 6.75 -6.82
CA LEU A 79 12.14 5.48 -6.26
C LEU A 79 13.16 4.81 -7.18
N VAL A 80 12.90 4.80 -8.49
CA VAL A 80 13.82 4.24 -9.50
C VAL A 80 15.13 5.03 -9.58
N ASP A 81 15.05 6.37 -9.57
CA ASP A 81 16.22 7.24 -9.62
C ASP A 81 17.10 7.05 -8.37
N GLU A 82 16.49 6.92 -7.18
CA GLU A 82 17.20 6.67 -5.92
C GLU A 82 17.89 5.29 -5.94
N ALA A 83 17.21 4.25 -6.42
CA ALA A 83 17.79 2.92 -6.57
C ALA A 83 18.98 2.94 -7.55
N GLY A 84 18.84 3.61 -8.69
CA GLY A 84 19.92 3.80 -9.66
C GLY A 84 21.12 4.57 -9.08
N PHE A 85 20.88 5.58 -8.25
CA PHE A 85 21.95 6.30 -7.53
C PHE A 85 22.72 5.38 -6.57
N HIS A 86 22.03 4.43 -5.95
CA HIS A 86 22.64 3.42 -5.07
C HIS A 86 23.20 2.19 -5.80
N GLY A 87 23.02 2.08 -7.12
CA GLY A 87 23.45 0.94 -7.93
C GLY A 87 22.62 -0.34 -7.67
N ASP A 88 21.37 -0.19 -7.23
CA ASP A 88 20.44 -1.31 -7.02
C ASP A 88 19.63 -1.59 -8.31
N ASP A 89 20.32 -2.12 -9.32
CA ASP A 89 19.70 -2.46 -10.61
C ASP A 89 18.60 -3.53 -10.46
N ALA A 90 18.74 -4.42 -9.46
CA ALA A 90 17.75 -5.47 -9.19
C ALA A 90 16.40 -4.86 -8.77
N PHE A 91 16.42 -3.86 -7.87
CA PHE A 91 15.20 -3.15 -7.49
C PHE A 91 14.53 -2.47 -8.70
N VAL A 92 15.31 -1.85 -9.59
CA VAL A 92 14.79 -1.19 -10.80
C VAL A 92 14.08 -2.19 -11.72
N GLU A 93 14.63 -3.40 -11.89
CA GLU A 93 14.00 -4.47 -12.67
C GLU A 93 12.74 -5.00 -11.99
N GLU A 94 12.80 -5.26 -10.68
CA GLU A 94 11.67 -5.80 -9.89
C GLU A 94 10.49 -4.83 -9.87
N ILE A 95 10.73 -3.55 -9.59
CA ILE A 95 9.67 -2.53 -9.56
C ILE A 95 9.08 -2.28 -10.95
N ALA A 96 9.84 -2.48 -12.03
CA ALA A 96 9.34 -2.39 -13.39
C ALA A 96 8.31 -3.48 -13.70
N ALA A 97 8.48 -4.68 -13.13
CA ALA A 97 7.61 -5.84 -13.34
C ALA A 97 6.27 -5.77 -12.59
N ILE A 98 6.15 -4.92 -11.55
CA ILE A 98 4.91 -4.77 -10.79
C ILE A 98 3.92 -3.88 -11.57
N GLU A 99 2.65 -4.29 -11.67
CA GLU A 99 1.62 -3.44 -12.29
C GLU A 99 0.90 -2.56 -11.26
N GLY A 100 0.74 -1.28 -11.60
CA GLY A 100 -0.01 -0.30 -10.79
C GLY A 100 0.85 0.47 -9.78
N PHE A 101 0.59 1.76 -9.63
CA PHE A 101 1.42 2.63 -8.78
C PHE A 101 1.30 2.32 -7.29
N HIS A 102 0.10 1.98 -6.80
CA HIS A 102 -0.10 1.59 -5.40
C HIS A 102 0.60 0.26 -5.08
N ALA A 103 0.65 -0.66 -6.04
CA ALA A 103 1.40 -1.90 -5.89
C ALA A 103 2.91 -1.65 -5.87
N LYS A 104 3.43 -0.77 -6.74
CA LYS A 104 4.85 -0.40 -6.78
C LYS A 104 5.33 0.37 -5.54
N ALA A 105 4.43 1.11 -4.89
CA ALA A 105 4.77 1.96 -3.75
C ALA A 105 4.61 1.26 -2.38
N MET A 106 4.04 0.05 -2.36
CA MET A 106 3.85 -0.78 -1.15
C MET A 106 5.05 -1.69 -0.92
#